data_AF-A0AAE0L8Z2-F1
#
_entry.id   AF-A0AAE0L8Z2-F1
#
_cell.length_a   1.000
_cell.length_b   1.000
_cell.length_c   1.000
_cell.angle_alpha   90.00
_cell.angle_beta   90.00
_cell.angle_gamma   90.00
#
_symmetry.space_group_name_H-M   'P 1'
#
loop_
_entity.id
_entity.type
_entity.pdbx_description
1 polymer ?
#
loop_
_entity_poly.entity_id
_entity_poly.type
_entity_poly.pdbx_seq_one_letter_code
_entity_poly.pdbx_strand_id
1 'polypeptide(L)'
;MAQCATCEEQAEADRIAYFCIWAYVVLWRAMTCYDELDDAVRRRLEKRIYIPLPDAAARARLLSHLLDKSNAGHLAESELKQIVAATEGYSGSDLHSLAQEAAMEPLRELGTKLASVPVSQVRAVQLQDFNAALQ
;
A
#
# COMPACT_ATOMS: atom_id res chain seq x y z
N MET A 1 20.68 47.62 -13.90
CA MET A 1 21.04 47.02 -12.61
C MET A 1 19.85 47.10 -11.69
N ALA A 2 19.09 46.02 -11.56
CA ALA A 2 18.14 45.81 -10.48
C ALA A 2 18.03 44.29 -10.32
N GLN A 3 18.87 43.73 -9.46
CA GLN A 3 18.79 42.34 -9.07
C GLN A 3 17.51 42.14 -8.27
N CYS A 4 16.80 41.10 -8.67
CA CYS A 4 15.50 40.65 -8.21
C CYS A 4 15.62 40.12 -6.76
N ALA A 5 15.27 40.94 -5.77
CA ALA A 5 15.24 40.56 -4.35
C ALA A 5 14.18 39.48 -4.03
N THR A 6 13.30 39.15 -4.98
CA THR A 6 12.20 38.20 -4.79
C THR A 6 12.59 36.73 -5.05
N CYS A 7 13.77 36.44 -5.62
CA CYS A 7 14.17 35.05 -5.88
C CYS A 7 14.73 34.31 -4.64
N GLU A 8 15.24 35.05 -3.64
CA GLU A 8 15.86 34.47 -2.44
C GLU A 8 14.79 34.05 -1.40
N GLU A 9 13.73 34.85 -1.24
CA GLU A 9 12.56 34.51 -0.41
C GLU A 9 11.78 33.28 -0.90
N GLN A 10 11.68 33.09 -2.23
CA GLN A 10 10.99 31.92 -2.79
C GLN A 10 11.78 30.62 -2.58
N ALA A 11 13.11 30.66 -2.63
CA ALA A 11 13.95 29.50 -2.34
C ALA A 11 13.94 29.10 -0.85
N GLU A 12 13.68 30.05 0.07
CA GLU A 12 13.54 29.78 1.50
C GLU A 12 12.15 29.24 1.85
N ALA A 13 11.10 29.73 1.19
CA ALA A 13 9.75 29.17 1.27
C ALA A 13 9.70 27.72 0.75
N ASP A 14 10.40 27.41 -0.35
CA ASP A 14 10.50 26.05 -0.88
C ASP A 14 11.31 25.13 0.03
N ARG A 15 12.38 25.62 0.70
CA ARG A 15 13.10 24.84 1.72
C ARG A 15 12.26 24.57 2.97
N ILE A 16 11.47 25.55 3.41
CA ILE A 16 10.54 25.39 4.53
C ILE A 16 9.42 24.41 4.15
N ALA A 17 8.88 24.49 2.93
CA ALA A 17 7.90 23.54 2.42
C ALA A 17 8.48 22.12 2.32
N TYR A 18 9.71 21.98 1.80
CA TYR A 18 10.39 20.68 1.71
C TYR A 18 10.71 20.10 3.09
N PHE A 19 11.14 20.93 4.05
CA PHE A 19 11.38 20.53 5.44
C PHE A 19 10.09 20.16 6.18
N CYS A 20 8.99 20.90 5.95
CA CYS A 20 7.67 20.57 6.47
C CYS A 20 7.12 19.27 5.87
N ILE A 21 7.29 19.04 4.56
CA ILE A 21 6.93 17.78 3.91
C ILE A 21 7.81 16.64 4.44
N TRP A 22 9.11 16.86 4.63
CA TRP A 22 10.02 15.87 5.21
C TRP A 22 9.67 15.53 6.67
N ALA A 23 9.32 16.53 7.48
CA ALA A 23 8.84 16.33 8.86
C ALA A 23 7.51 15.56 8.89
N TYR A 24 6.61 15.82 7.94
CA TYR A 24 5.32 15.12 7.80
C TYR A 24 5.49 13.64 7.44
N VAL A 25 6.49 13.32 6.60
CA VAL A 25 6.83 11.94 6.20
C VAL A 25 7.45 11.15 7.36
N VAL A 26 8.29 11.77 8.18
CA VAL A 26 8.89 11.10 9.37
C VAL A 26 7.83 10.76 10.42
N LEU A 27 6.78 11.58 10.55
CA LEU A 27 5.74 11.39 11.56
C LEU A 27 4.66 10.35 11.17
N TRP A 28 4.48 10.08 9.88
CA TRP A 28 3.43 9.16 9.39
C TRP A 28 3.60 7.71 9.87
N ARG A 29 4.82 7.29 10.24
CA ARG A 29 5.10 5.94 10.76
C ARG A 29 4.66 5.73 12.23
N ALA A 30 4.27 6.80 12.94
CA ALA A 30 3.86 6.76 14.35
C ALA A 30 2.34 6.90 14.58
N MET A 31 1.54 6.99 13.51
CA MET A 31 0.13 7.39 13.58
C MET A 31 -0.77 6.39 14.32
N THR A 32 -0.30 5.16 14.57
CA THR A 32 -1.03 4.18 15.39
C THR A 32 -1.04 4.52 16.88
N CYS A 33 -0.17 5.44 17.35
CA CYS A 33 -0.08 5.85 18.75
C CYS A 33 -0.22 7.36 18.96
N TYR A 34 -1.15 7.99 18.24
CA TYR A 34 -1.43 9.42 18.42
C TYR A 34 -1.73 9.81 19.88
N ASP A 35 -2.39 8.92 20.62
CA ASP A 35 -2.72 9.15 22.03
C ASP A 35 -1.49 9.19 22.94
N GLU A 36 -0.38 8.57 22.52
CA GLU A 36 0.91 8.61 23.22
C GLU A 36 1.78 9.83 22.86
N LEU A 37 1.37 10.64 21.88
CA LEU A 37 2.09 11.87 21.55
C LEU A 37 1.93 12.92 22.64
N ASP A 38 3.03 13.61 22.96
CA ASP A 38 3.00 14.71 23.92
C ASP A 38 2.09 15.86 23.44
N ASP A 39 1.59 16.65 24.40
CA ASP A 39 0.66 17.74 24.12
C ASP A 39 1.29 18.87 23.28
N ALA A 40 2.61 19.04 23.27
CA ALA A 40 3.30 20.07 22.49
C ALA A 40 3.34 19.71 20.99
N VAL A 41 3.59 18.44 20.67
CA VAL A 41 3.51 17.87 19.32
C VAL A 41 2.06 17.86 18.86
N ARG A 42 1.12 17.49 19.74
CA ARG A 42 -0.32 17.48 19.44
C ARG A 42 -0.85 18.86 19.01
N ARG A 43 -0.33 19.95 19.61
CA ARG A 43 -0.68 21.33 19.26
C ARG A 43 -0.13 21.79 17.92
N ARG A 44 1.00 21.24 17.47
CA ARG A 44 1.59 21.54 16.15
C ARG A 44 0.89 20.79 15.01
N LEU A 45 0.15 19.73 15.32
CA LEU A 45 -0.68 18.97 14.38
C LEU A 45 -2.11 19.51 14.37
N GLU A 46 -2.28 20.67 13.75
CA GLU A 46 -3.56 21.39 13.70
C GLU A 46 -4.66 20.63 12.94
N LYS A 47 -4.28 19.88 11.89
CA LYS A 47 -5.21 19.10 11.07
C LYS A 47 -5.10 17.62 11.39
N ARG A 48 -6.24 17.02 11.73
CA ARG A 48 -6.37 15.58 12.01
C ARG A 48 -7.23 14.97 10.91
N ILE A 49 -6.67 14.02 10.17
CA ILE A 49 -7.40 13.25 9.16
C ILE A 49 -7.44 11.82 9.65
N TYR A 50 -8.64 11.34 9.98
CA TYR A 50 -8.87 9.93 10.26
C TYR A 50 -9.06 9.19 8.93
N ILE A 51 -8.30 8.11 8.74
CA ILE A 51 -8.40 7.23 7.58
C ILE A 51 -9.07 5.94 8.07
N PRO A 52 -10.34 5.68 7.71
CA PRO A 52 -11.01 4.46 8.10
C PRO A 52 -10.43 3.25 7.37
N LEU A 53 -10.80 2.05 7.83
CA LEU A 53 -10.56 0.81 7.09
C LEU A 53 -11.23 0.87 5.71
N PRO A 54 -10.65 0.21 4.69
CA PRO A 54 -11.20 0.24 3.34
C PRO A 54 -12.55 -0.49 3.26
N ASP A 55 -13.53 0.17 2.66
CA ASP A 55 -14.82 -0.42 2.31
C ASP A 55 -14.67 -1.58 1.33
N ALA A 56 -15.68 -2.45 1.22
CA ALA A 56 -15.66 -3.59 0.30
C ALA A 56 -15.32 -3.21 -1.16
N ALA A 57 -15.86 -2.10 -1.66
CA ALA A 57 -15.54 -1.60 -2.99
C ALA A 57 -14.09 -1.11 -3.12
N ALA A 58 -13.55 -0.50 -2.05
CA ALA A 58 -12.16 -0.08 -2.01
C ALA A 58 -11.21 -1.30 -1.96
N ARG A 59 -11.56 -2.33 -1.19
CA ARG A 59 -10.82 -3.61 -1.15
C ARG A 59 -10.79 -4.30 -2.51
N ALA A 60 -11.93 -4.34 -3.21
CA ALA A 60 -12.00 -4.89 -4.56
C ALA A 60 -11.06 -4.16 -5.53
N ARG A 61 -11.10 -2.82 -5.54
CA ARG A 61 -10.21 -1.99 -6.37
C ARG A 61 -8.74 -2.17 -6.01
N LEU A 62 -8.44 -2.26 -4.71
CA LEU A 62 -7.07 -2.47 -4.24
C LEU A 62 -6.54 -3.82 -4.73
N LEU A 63 -7.32 -4.90 -4.57
CA LEU A 63 -6.96 -6.23 -5.04
C LEU A 63 -6.76 -6.27 -6.55
N SER A 64 -7.66 -5.67 -7.33
CA SER A 64 -7.49 -5.55 -8.79
C SER A 64 -6.20 -4.81 -9.14
N HIS A 65 -5.92 -3.69 -8.49
CA HIS A 65 -4.70 -2.91 -8.73
C HIS A 65 -3.42 -3.69 -8.36
N LEU A 66 -3.45 -4.45 -7.27
CA LEU A 66 -2.32 -5.27 -6.83
C LEU A 66 -2.04 -6.42 -7.80
N LEU A 67 -3.08 -7.05 -8.34
CA LEU A 67 -2.95 -8.10 -9.35
C LEU A 67 -2.38 -7.56 -10.66
N ASP A 68 -2.87 -6.40 -11.11
CA ASP A 68 -2.39 -5.73 -12.32
C ASP A 68 -0.91 -5.35 -12.19
N LYS A 69 -0.52 -4.76 -11.05
CA LYS A 69 0.87 -4.37 -10.78
C LYS A 69 1.83 -5.56 -10.77
N SER A 70 1.36 -6.71 -10.28
CA SER A 70 2.18 -7.92 -10.15
C SER A 70 2.24 -8.72 -11.45
N ASN A 71 1.49 -8.32 -12.48
CA ASN A 71 1.27 -9.07 -13.71
C ASN A 71 0.92 -10.55 -13.44
N ALA A 72 0.24 -10.77 -12.30
CA ALA A 72 -0.05 -12.08 -11.72
C ALA A 72 -1.27 -12.76 -12.38
N GLY A 73 -1.96 -12.05 -13.28
CA GLY A 73 -3.17 -12.48 -13.96
C GLY A 73 -4.39 -11.67 -13.54
N HIS A 74 -5.51 -11.91 -14.20
CA HIS A 74 -6.79 -11.29 -13.89
C HIS A 74 -7.74 -12.33 -13.30
N LEU A 75 -8.32 -12.02 -12.14
CA LEU A 75 -9.42 -12.78 -11.56
C LEU A 75 -10.74 -12.30 -12.13
N ALA A 76 -11.73 -13.19 -12.21
CA ALA A 76 -13.09 -12.82 -12.56
C ALA A 76 -13.71 -11.94 -11.47
N GLU A 77 -14.67 -11.10 -11.84
CA GLU A 77 -15.36 -10.23 -10.89
C GLU A 77 -16.09 -11.02 -9.79
N SER A 78 -16.60 -12.22 -10.13
CA SER A 78 -17.20 -13.14 -9.16
C SER A 78 -16.21 -13.66 -8.13
N GLU A 79 -14.97 -13.93 -8.54
CA GLU A 79 -13.89 -14.41 -7.66
C GLU A 79 -13.43 -13.29 -6.72
N LEU A 80 -13.26 -12.07 -7.25
CA LEU A 80 -12.95 -10.89 -6.43
C LEU A 80 -14.01 -10.64 -5.35
N LYS A 81 -15.30 -10.81 -5.67
CA LYS A 81 -16.38 -10.66 -4.68
C LYS A 81 -16.26 -11.69 -3.55
N GLN A 82 -15.85 -12.92 -3.83
CA GLN A 82 -15.64 -13.94 -2.81
C GLN A 82 -14.47 -13.57 -1.89
N ILE A 83 -13.35 -13.13 -2.44
CA ILE A 83 -12.18 -12.70 -1.65
C ILE A 83 -12.52 -11.49 -0.78
N VAL A 84 -13.26 -10.52 -1.32
CA VAL A 84 -13.68 -9.30 -0.58
C VAL A 84 -14.62 -9.61 0.59
N ALA A 85 -15.47 -10.63 0.43
CA ALA A 85 -16.34 -11.11 1.50
C ALA A 85 -15.55 -11.84 2.60
N ALA A 86 -14.49 -12.57 2.25
CA ALA A 86 -13.62 -13.25 3.21
C ALA A 86 -12.65 -12.30 3.95
N THR A 87 -12.35 -11.13 3.37
CA THR A 87 -11.37 -10.16 3.88
C THR A 87 -12.01 -8.97 4.58
N GLU A 88 -13.14 -9.18 5.26
CA GLU A 88 -13.80 -8.13 6.04
C GLU A 88 -12.92 -7.69 7.22
N GLY A 89 -12.75 -6.37 7.39
CA GLY A 89 -11.91 -5.79 8.44
C GLY A 89 -10.42 -5.72 8.13
N TYR A 90 -9.97 -6.19 6.96
CA TYR A 90 -8.56 -6.15 6.58
C TYR A 90 -8.12 -4.72 6.25
N SER A 91 -6.93 -4.35 6.71
CA SER A 91 -6.29 -3.09 6.32
C SER A 91 -5.71 -3.19 4.90
N GLY A 92 -5.33 -2.05 4.32
CA GLY A 92 -4.65 -2.05 3.03
C GLY A 92 -3.31 -2.80 3.06
N SER A 93 -2.63 -2.83 4.21
CA SER A 93 -1.40 -3.61 4.38
C SER A 93 -1.69 -5.10 4.39
N ASP A 94 -2.74 -5.54 5.09
CA ASP A 94 -3.10 -6.96 5.17
C ASP A 94 -3.50 -7.50 3.79
N LEU A 95 -4.25 -6.72 3.01
CA LEU A 95 -4.60 -7.05 1.62
C LEU A 95 -3.36 -7.13 0.72
N HIS A 96 -2.37 -6.27 0.95
CA HIS A 96 -1.11 -6.31 0.22
C HIS A 96 -0.33 -7.59 0.54
N SER A 97 -0.20 -7.92 1.82
CA SER A 97 0.45 -9.16 2.26
C SER A 97 -0.29 -10.39 1.75
N LEU A 98 -1.63 -10.40 1.77
CA LEU A 98 -2.44 -11.49 1.23
C LEU A 98 -2.19 -11.68 -0.28
N ALA A 99 -2.21 -10.59 -1.06
CA ALA A 99 -1.95 -10.67 -2.50
C ALA A 99 -0.51 -11.13 -2.80
N GLN A 100 0.45 -10.70 -1.98
CA GLN A 100 1.83 -11.14 -2.08
C GLN A 100 1.96 -12.65 -1.78
N GLU A 101 1.31 -13.13 -0.72
CA GLU A 101 1.33 -14.54 -0.33
C GLU A 101 0.67 -15.42 -1.41
N ALA A 102 -0.48 -15.01 -1.94
CA ALA A 102 -1.13 -15.69 -3.06
C ALA A 102 -0.24 -15.72 -4.33
N ALA A 103 0.54 -14.68 -4.58
CA ALA A 103 1.49 -14.66 -5.69
C ALA A 103 2.72 -15.58 -5.48
N MET A 104 3.01 -15.95 -4.24
CA MET A 104 4.09 -16.87 -3.90
C MET A 104 3.70 -18.35 -4.04
N GLU A 105 2.41 -18.69 -3.98
CA GLU A 105 1.94 -20.08 -4.12
C GLU A 105 2.37 -20.74 -5.44
N PRO A 106 2.20 -20.12 -6.63
CA PRO A 106 2.74 -20.66 -7.89
C PRO A 106 4.24 -20.93 -7.86
N LEU A 107 5.01 -20.11 -7.14
CA LEU A 107 6.45 -20.26 -7.00
C LEU A 107 6.80 -21.42 -6.07
N ARG A 108 6.03 -21.61 -4.99
CA ARG A 108 6.21 -22.72 -4.04
C ARG A 108 5.98 -24.07 -4.71
N GLU A 109 5.00 -24.18 -5.60
CA GLU A 109 4.74 -25.39 -6.39
C GLU A 109 5.92 -25.80 -7.29
N LEU A 110 6.66 -24.83 -7.83
CA LEU A 110 7.81 -25.10 -8.69
C LEU A 110 9.01 -25.64 -7.89
N GLY A 111 9.14 -25.26 -6.62
CA GLY A 111 10.13 -25.81 -5.68
C GLY A 111 11.54 -25.87 -6.26
N THR A 112 12.10 -27.08 -6.42
CA THR A 112 13.46 -27.31 -6.94
C THR A 112 13.62 -26.95 -8.43
N LYS A 113 12.54 -26.77 -9.17
CA LYS A 113 12.54 -26.41 -10.60
C LYS A 113 12.59 -24.89 -10.84
N LEU A 114 12.51 -24.07 -9.79
CA LEU A 114 12.60 -22.61 -9.90
C LEU A 114 13.88 -22.14 -10.61
N ALA A 115 15.00 -22.87 -10.46
CA ALA A 115 16.27 -22.52 -11.08
C ALA A 115 16.31 -22.81 -12.59
N SER A 116 15.47 -23.71 -13.11
CA SER A 116 15.48 -24.14 -14.50
C SER A 116 14.32 -23.59 -15.33
N VAL A 117 13.25 -23.13 -14.69
CA VAL A 117 12.03 -22.67 -15.36
C VAL A 117 12.09 -21.17 -15.63
N PRO A 118 11.88 -20.71 -16.89
CA PRO A 118 11.79 -19.30 -17.19
C PRO A 118 10.51 -18.70 -16.62
N VAL A 119 10.56 -17.41 -16.25
CA VAL A 119 9.43 -16.66 -15.64
C VAL A 119 8.13 -16.75 -16.48
N SER A 120 8.26 -16.92 -17.80
CA SER A 120 7.13 -17.05 -18.73
C SER A 120 6.29 -18.32 -18.54
N GLN A 121 6.81 -19.32 -17.83
CA GLN A 121 6.13 -20.61 -17.62
C GLN A 121 5.51 -20.73 -16.23
N VAL A 122 5.66 -19.70 -15.38
CA VAL A 122 4.96 -19.63 -14.10
C VAL A 122 3.47 -19.42 -14.36
N ARG A 123 2.62 -20.22 -13.70
CA ARG A 123 1.16 -20.10 -13.83
C ARG A 123 0.67 -18.77 -13.24
N ALA A 124 -0.43 -18.26 -13.78
CA ALA A 124 -1.14 -17.13 -13.19
C ALA A 124 -1.75 -17.51 -11.83
N VAL A 125 -1.94 -16.49 -10.98
CA VAL A 125 -2.59 -16.61 -9.67
C VAL A 125 -4.08 -16.85 -9.86
N GLN A 126 -4.63 -17.76 -9.07
CA GLN A 126 -6.02 -18.18 -9.10
C GLN A 126 -6.69 -17.97 -7.73
N LEU A 127 -8.03 -18.06 -7.69
CA LEU A 127 -8.80 -18.01 -6.43
C LEU A 127 -8.27 -19.01 -5.38
N GLN A 128 -7.79 -20.16 -5.83
CA GLN A 128 -7.25 -21.23 -4.98
C GLN A 128 -6.06 -20.75 -4.14
N ASP A 129 -5.20 -19.92 -4.73
CA ASP A 129 -4.01 -19.37 -4.07
C ASP A 129 -4.39 -18.37 -2.97
N PHE A 130 -5.43 -17.58 -3.22
CA PHE A 130 -5.99 -16.68 -2.21
C PHE A 130 -6.64 -17.46 -1.06
N ASN A 131 -7.33 -18.56 -1.35
CA ASN A 131 -7.89 -19.41 -0.30
C ASN A 131 -6.81 -20.10 0.52
N ALA A 132 -5.69 -20.50 -0.10
CA ALA A 132 -4.53 -21.04 0.61
C ALA A 132 -3.87 -19.98 1.49
N ALA A 133 -3.75 -18.74 1.01
CA ALA A 133 -3.16 -17.63 1.75
C ALA A 133 -4.07 -17.09 2.89
N LEU A 134 -5.35 -17.45 2.91
CA LEU A 134 -6.30 -17.09 3.97
C LEU A 134 -6.32 -18.09 5.15
N GLN A 135 -5.67 -19.26 5.01
CA GLN A 135 -5.56 -20.29 6.06
C GLN A 135 -4.37 -20.05 6.99
#